data_AF-A0A3M1ARN9-F1
#
_entry.id   AF-A0A3M1ARN9-F1
#
_cell.length_a   1.000
_cell.length_b   1.000
_cell.length_c   1.000
_cell.angle_alpha   90.00
_cell.angle_beta   90.00
_cell.angle_gamma   90.00
#
_symmetry.space_group_name_H-M   'P 1'
#
loop_
_entity.id
_entity.type
_entity.pdbx_description
1 polymer ?
#
loop_
_entity_poly.entity_id
_entity_poly.type
_entity_poly.pdbx_seq_one_letter_code
_entity_poly.pdbx_strand_id
1 'polypeptide(L)' 'LDLRISGSGDFKAFPFITQHADVRISGSGDASVHVLELLEVNISGSGNVYFKGNPQLVIDITGSGDVIDAN' A
#
# COMPACT_ATOMS: atom_id res chain seq x y z
N LEU A 1 9.07 -6.21 -1.12
CA LEU A 1 9.03 -5.10 -0.14
C LEU A 1 8.08 -5.49 0.99
N ASP A 2 8.49 -5.48 2.26
CA ASP A 2 7.58 -5.60 3.43
C ASP A 2 7.54 -4.23 4.10
N LEU A 3 6.37 -3.60 4.13
CA LEU A 3 6.15 -2.27 4.68
C LEU A 3 5.08 -2.34 5.76
N ARG A 4 5.40 -1.79 6.94
CA ARG A 4 4.45 -1.67 8.06
C ARG A 4 4.37 -0.24 8.54
N ILE A 5 3.17 0.31 8.55
CA ILE A 5 2.88 1.64 9.07
C ILE A 5 1.97 1.48 10.29
N SER A 6 2.34 2.11 11.40
CA SER A 6 1.51 2.20 12.60
C SER A 6 1.37 3.66 13.01
N GLY A 7 0.14 4.13 13.18
CA GLY A 7 -0.16 5.55 13.41
C GLY A 7 -0.45 6.31 12.11
N SER A 8 0.20 7.46 11.93
CA SER A 8 -0.08 8.41 10.84
C SER A 8 1.16 8.73 9.99
N GLY A 9 2.02 7.73 9.80
CA GLY A 9 3.25 7.89 9.02
C GLY A 9 3.02 7.75 7.52
N ASP A 10 3.79 8.51 6.73
CA ASP A 10 3.71 8.46 5.27
C ASP A 10 4.96 7.81 4.68
N PHE A 11 4.78 6.86 3.75
CA PHE A 11 5.87 6.22 3.02
C PHE A 11 5.78 6.53 1.53
N LYS A 12 6.82 7.15 0.95
CA LYS A 12 6.85 7.53 -0.47
C LYS A 12 7.96 6.80 -1.22
N ALA A 13 7.58 5.84 -2.06
CA ALA A 13 8.51 4.98 -2.77
C ALA A 13 8.13 4.69 -4.23
N PHE A 14 7.40 5.59 -4.91
CA PHE A 14 7.14 5.45 -6.35
C PHE A 14 8.41 5.28 -7.23
N PRO A 15 9.56 5.92 -6.92
CA PRO A 15 10.79 5.68 -7.69
C PRO A 15 11.40 4.29 -7.47
N PHE A 16 10.97 3.56 -6.44
CA PHE A 16 11.49 2.24 -6.09
C PHE A 16 10.58 1.14 -6.64
N ILE A 17 11.05 0.47 -7.69
CA ILE A 17 10.32 -0.60 -8.36
C ILE A 17 10.59 -1.93 -7.65
N THR A 18 9.53 -2.64 -7.28
CA THR A 18 9.62 -3.99 -6.72
C THR A 18 8.73 -4.96 -7.51
N GLN A 19 9.10 -6.24 -7.56
CA GLN A 19 8.22 -7.25 -8.16
C GLN A 19 7.02 -7.51 -7.25
N HIS A 20 7.28 -7.77 -5.96
CA HIS A 20 6.25 -8.05 -4.95
C HIS A 20 6.31 -7.05 -3.80
N ALA A 21 5.15 -6.71 -3.25
CA ALA A 21 5.02 -5.89 -2.05
C ALA A 21 3.91 -6.43 -1.12
N ASP A 22 4.19 -6.41 0.19
CA ASP A 22 3.25 -6.65 1.28
C ASP A 22 3.21 -5.36 2.12
N VAL A 23 2.05 -4.69 2.11
CA VAL A 23 1.85 -3.39 2.75
C VAL A 23 0.80 -3.54 3.85
N ARG A 24 1.19 -3.29 5.10
CA ARG A 24 0.29 -3.28 6.25
C ARG A 24 0.20 -1.91 6.88
N ILE A 25 -1.02 -1.37 6.99
CA ILE A 25 -1.30 -0.08 7.62
C ILE A 25 -2.24 -0.28 8.80
N SER A 26 -1.82 0.13 9.98
CA SER A 26 -2.67 0.22 11.18
C SER A 26 -2.75 1.67 11.64
N GLY A 27 -3.85 2.36 11.33
CA GLY A 27 -4.05 3.77 11.63
C GLY A 27 -4.49 4.57 10.41
N SER A 28 -3.91 5.76 10.23
CA SER A 28 -4.31 6.75 9.22
C SER A 28 -3.15 7.22 8.34
N GLY A 29 -2.05 6.46 8.31
CA GLY A 29 -0.89 6.77 7.46
C GLY A 29 -1.07 6.25 6.03
N ASP A 30 -0.33 6.84 5.09
CA ASP A 30 -0.42 6.50 3.68
C ASP A 30 0.87 5.86 3.12
N ALA A 31 0.74 5.01 2.12
CA ALA A 31 1.89 4.42 1.41
C ALA A 31 1.80 4.64 -0.10
N SER A 32 2.90 5.01 -0.74
CA SER A 32 3.04 5.09 -2.20
C SER A 32 4.09 4.09 -2.68
N VAL A 33 3.69 3.09 -3.47
CA VAL A 33 4.56 1.98 -3.92
C VAL A 33 4.49 1.77 -5.43
N HIS A 34 5.54 1.21 -6.04
CA HIS A 34 5.53 0.82 -7.45
C HIS A 34 5.83 -0.68 -7.55
N VAL A 35 4.84 -1.45 -8.00
CA VAL A 35 4.83 -2.91 -7.94
C VAL A 35 4.47 -3.50 -9.30
N LEU A 36 5.23 -4.49 -9.76
CA LEU A 36 5.05 -5.04 -11.11
C LEU A 36 4.20 -6.31 -11.16
N GLU A 37 4.24 -7.16 -10.14
CA GLU A 37 3.65 -8.50 -10.21
C GLU A 37 2.58 -8.77 -9.14
N LEU A 38 2.86 -8.53 -7.86
CA LEU A 38 1.93 -8.84 -6.76
C LEU A 38 1.99 -7.77 -5.68
N LEU A 39 0.84 -7.18 -5.35
CA LEU A 39 0.67 -6.24 -4.25
C LEU A 39 -0.40 -6.77 -3.29
N GLU A 40 0.07 -7.17 -2.11
CA GLU A 40 -0.77 -7.52 -0.97
C GLU A 40 -0.92 -6.30 -0.06
N VAL A 41 -2.15 -5.94 0.28
CA VAL A 41 -2.48 -4.78 1.11
C VAL A 41 -3.42 -5.19 2.23
N ASN A 42 -3.01 -4.89 3.47
CA ASN A 42 -3.87 -4.99 4.65
C ASN A 42 -3.98 -3.63 5.34
N ILE A 43 -5.18 -3.07 5.43
CA ILE A 43 -5.44 -1.79 6.09
C ILE A 43 -6.41 -1.99 7.25
N SER A 44 -6.00 -1.61 8.45
CA SER A 44 -6.85 -1.48 9.64
C SER A 44 -6.90 0.00 10.05
N GLY A 45 -7.93 0.71 9.61
CA GLY A 45 -8.10 2.14 9.88
C GLY A 45 -8.56 2.94 8.67
N SER A 46 -7.96 4.12 8.46
CA SER A 46 -8.38 5.09 7.44
C SER A 46 -7.25 5.52 6.50
N GLY A 47 -6.10 4.84 6.55
CA GLY A 47 -4.95 5.11 5.69
C GLY A 47 -5.13 4.54 4.28
N ASN A 48 -4.36 5.05 3.32
CA ASN A 48 -4.49 4.68 1.90
C ASN A 48 -3.19 4.13 1.33
N VAL A 49 -3.32 3.20 0.37
CA VAL A 49 -2.19 2.70 -0.42
C VAL A 49 -2.36 3.16 -1.87
N TYR A 50 -1.44 4.00 -2.31
CA TYR A 50 -1.30 4.41 -3.70
C TYR A 50 -0.30 3.52 -4.40
N PHE A 51 -0.65 2.95 -5.54
CA PHE A 51 0.26 2.07 -6.27
C PHE A 51 0.44 2.48 -7.73
N LYS A 52 1.61 2.16 -8.27
CA LYS A 52 1.94 2.22 -9.71
C LYS A 52 2.34 0.83 -10.20
N GLY A 53 2.25 0.64 -11.52
CA GLY A 53 2.44 -0.64 -12.19
C GLY A 53 1.13 -1.39 -12.38
N ASN A 54 1.20 -2.64 -12.82
CA ASN A 54 0.01 -3.48 -13.07
C ASN A 54 0.11 -4.82 -12.33
N PRO A 55 0.21 -4.81 -10.99
CA PRO A 55 0.31 -6.04 -10.21
C PRO A 55 -1.05 -6.71 -10.06
N GLN A 56 -1.04 -8.00 -9.72
CA GLN A 56 -2.20 -8.64 -9.11
C GLN A 56 -2.42 -8.06 -7.71
N LEU A 57 -3.67 -7.79 -7.36
CA LEU A 57 -4.04 -7.16 -6.10
C LEU A 57 -4.70 -8.17 -5.16
N VAL A 58 -4.21 -8.23 -3.92
CA VAL A 58 -4.86 -8.93 -2.81
C VAL A 58 -5.09 -7.90 -1.72
N ILE A 59 -6.35 -7.56 -1.47
CA ILE A 59 -6.72 -6.40 -0.64
C ILE A 59 -7.64 -6.86 0.49
N ASP A 60 -7.27 -6.52 1.72
CA ASP A 60 -8.10 -6.66 2.90
C ASP A 60 -8.12 -5.33 3.68
N ILE A 61 -9.31 -4.75 3.82
CA ILE A 61 -9.50 -3.45 4.46
C ILE A 61 -10.57 -3.57 5.54
N THR A 62 -10.17 -3.29 6.77
CA THR A 62 -11.07 -3.07 7.90
C THR A 62 -11.04 -1.58 8.27
N GLY A 63 -12.10 -0.86 7.89
CA GLY A 63 -12.24 0.57 8.20
C GLY A 63 -12.69 1.37 7.00
N SER A 64 -12.04 2.52 6.77
CA SER A 64 -12.40 3.50 5.73
C SER A 64 -11.24 3.87 4.81
N GLY A 65 -10.12 3.14 4.89
CA GLY A 65 -9.00 3.30 3.97
C GLY A 65 -9.30 2.75 2.58
N ASP A 66 -8.38 3.01 1.63
CA ASP A 66 -8.56 2.61 0.24
C ASP A 66 -7.23 2.22 -0.44
N VAL A 67 -7.33 1.53 -1.58
CA VAL A 67 -6.21 1.19 -2.46
C VAL A 67 -6.43 1.83 -3.83
N ILE A 68 -5.58 2.78 -4.17
CA ILE A 68 -5.79 3.71 -5.28
C ILE A 68 -4.72 3.50 -6.35
N ASP A 69 -5.16 3.25 -7.59
CA ASP A 69 -4.30 3.22 -8.77
C ASP A 69 -3.82 4.65 -9.10
N ALA A 70 -2.50 4.84 -9.17
CA ALA A 70 -1.84 6.12 -9.41
C ALA A 70 -1.00 6.14 -10.71
N ASN A 71 -1.27 5.24 -11.66
CA ASN A 71 -0.61 5.21 -12.96
C ASN A 71 -0.89 6.45 -13.82
#